data_AF-A0A2N5HY00-F1
#
_entry.id   AF-A0A2N5HY00-F1
#
_cell.length_a   1.000
_cell.length_b   1.000
_cell.length_c   1.000
_cell.angle_alpha   90.00
_cell.angle_beta   90.00
_cell.angle_gamma   90.00
#
_symmetry.space_group_name_H-M   'P 1'
#
loop_
_entity.id
_entity.type
_entity.pdbx_description
1 polymer ?
#
loop_
_entity_poly.entity_id
_entity_poly.type
_entity_poly.pdbx_seq_one_letter_code
_entity_poly.pdbx_strand_id
1 'polypeptide(L)'
;IVLKKLHDMGIYSDSASRDIIAIMEVLTEQRAIQLPPLKGLYEDALTKLGVPDQDIQKESKAMEQRIRRAILTAMEHLASLGAVDYTIDEFEYYAPRFFDFQEISLRMKQIQEEIYDIKPIKVNSKKFLHVLYMEIVEERK
;
A
#
# COMPACT_ATOMS: atom_id res chain seq x y z
N ILE A 1 15.09 -0.99 -0.18
CA ILE A 1 14.21 -1.31 0.96
C ILE A 1 12.74 -1.25 0.54
N VAL A 2 12.19 -0.07 0.23
CA VAL A 2 10.77 0.10 -0.13
C VAL A 2 10.34 -0.84 -1.27
N LEU A 3 11.05 -0.80 -2.40
CA LEU A 3 10.71 -1.60 -3.59
C LEU A 3 10.68 -3.11 -3.30
N LYS A 4 11.64 -3.60 -2.51
CA LYS A 4 11.68 -5.02 -2.09
C LYS A 4 10.40 -5.39 -1.34
N LYS A 5 10.03 -4.63 -0.31
CA LYS A 5 8.80 -4.87 0.47
C LYS A 5 7.53 -4.81 -0.39
N LEU A 6 7.49 -3.89 -1.36
CA LEU A 6 6.38 -3.81 -2.32
C LEU A 6 6.28 -5.08 -3.17
N HIS A 7 7.41 -5.58 -3.68
CA HIS A 7 7.47 -6.82 -4.45
C HIS A 7 7.09 -8.05 -3.61
N ASP A 8 7.58 -8.13 -2.37
CA ASP A 8 7.25 -9.22 -1.44
C ASP A 8 5.74 -9.25 -1.13
N MET A 9 5.06 -8.09 -1.22
CA MET A 9 3.59 -7.99 -1.13
C MET A 9 2.86 -8.18 -2.47
N GLY A 10 3.56 -8.44 -3.57
CA GLY A 10 2.96 -8.64 -4.90
C GLY A 10 2.69 -7.35 -5.70
N ILE A 11 3.25 -6.21 -5.30
CA ILE A 11 3.12 -4.93 -6.00
C ILE A 11 4.30 -4.74 -6.96
N TYR A 12 4.08 -5.03 -8.25
CA TYR A 12 5.12 -4.92 -9.29
C TYR A 12 4.93 -3.74 -10.25
N SER A 13 3.90 -2.92 -10.08
CA SER A 13 3.64 -1.78 -10.99
C SER A 13 4.66 -0.67 -10.75
N ASP A 14 5.41 -0.30 -11.79
CA ASP A 14 6.39 0.80 -11.75
C ASP A 14 5.74 2.13 -11.33
N SER A 15 4.54 2.43 -11.88
CA SER A 15 3.86 3.69 -11.60
C SER A 15 3.43 3.83 -10.13
N ALA A 16 2.88 2.77 -9.55
CA ALA A 16 2.47 2.79 -8.14
C ALA A 16 3.68 2.73 -7.20
N SER A 17 4.71 1.96 -7.57
CA SER A 17 5.96 1.89 -6.81
C SER A 17 6.64 3.25 -6.77
N ARG A 18 6.71 3.96 -7.90
CA ARG A 18 7.25 5.33 -7.98
C ARG A 18 6.47 6.28 -7.07
N ASP A 19 5.15 6.25 -7.11
CA ASP A 19 4.30 7.09 -6.26
C ASP A 19 4.54 6.81 -4.77
N ILE A 20 4.54 5.53 -4.37
CA ILE A 20 4.75 5.12 -2.97
C ILE A 20 6.17 5.49 -2.50
N ILE A 21 7.19 5.29 -3.33
CA ILE A 21 8.58 5.68 -3.01
C ILE A 21 8.66 7.19 -2.77
N ALA A 22 8.06 8.01 -3.65
CA ALA A 22 8.05 9.46 -3.47
C ALA A 22 7.38 9.87 -2.14
N ILE A 23 6.28 9.23 -1.77
CA ILE A 23 5.63 9.46 -0.48
C ILE A 23 6.55 9.10 0.69
N MET A 24 7.24 7.95 0.62
CA MET A 24 8.16 7.53 1.68
C MET A 24 9.35 8.50 1.82
N GLU A 25 9.85 9.04 0.72
CA GLU A 25 10.91 10.06 0.73
C GLU A 25 10.43 11.36 1.39
N VAL A 26 9.24 11.86 1.03
CA VAL A 26 8.63 13.04 1.65
C VAL A 26 8.50 12.86 3.17
N LEU A 27 7.96 11.73 3.63
CA LEU A 27 7.80 11.45 5.06
C LEU A 27 9.15 11.40 5.79
N THR A 28 10.17 10.81 5.15
CA THR A 28 11.52 10.69 5.69
C THR A 28 12.20 12.06 5.82
N GLU A 29 12.07 12.91 4.80
CA GLU A 29 12.60 14.28 4.80
C GLU A 29 11.94 15.16 5.86
N GLN A 30 10.63 15.01 6.04
CA GLN A 30 9.86 15.70 7.07
C GLN A 30 10.11 15.14 8.48
N ARG A 31 10.81 14.00 8.61
CA ARG A 31 10.95 13.23 9.87
C ARG A 31 9.61 13.07 10.56
N ALA A 32 8.58 12.75 9.78
CA ALA A 32 7.20 12.71 10.25
C ALA A 32 7.08 11.72 11.42
N ILE A 33 6.57 12.20 12.56
CA ILE A 33 6.26 11.32 13.72
C ILE A 33 4.95 10.56 13.45
N GLN A 34 4.04 11.19 12.72
CA GLN A 34 2.75 10.65 12.33
C GLN A 34 2.45 10.98 10.86
N LEU A 35 1.61 10.17 10.22
CA LEU A 35 1.23 10.44 8.84
C LEU A 35 0.39 11.73 8.74
N PRO A 36 0.78 12.71 7.91
CA PRO A 36 -0.06 13.87 7.62
C PRO A 36 -1.35 13.47 6.86
N PRO A 37 -2.29 14.40 6.64
CA PRO A 37 -3.46 14.14 5.80
C PRO A 37 -3.04 13.65 4.41
N LEU A 38 -3.64 12.55 3.96
CA LEU A 38 -3.24 11.87 2.71
C LEU A 38 -3.26 12.79 1.49
N LYS A 39 -4.25 13.67 1.38
CA LYS A 39 -4.33 14.62 0.27
C LYS A 39 -3.07 15.48 0.16
N GLY A 40 -2.67 16.12 1.27
CA GLY A 40 -1.46 16.96 1.29
C GLY A 40 -0.21 16.13 1.05
N LEU A 41 -0.15 14.91 1.60
CA LEU A 41 0.97 14.00 1.37
C LEU A 41 1.16 13.62 -0.11
N TYR A 42 0.06 13.38 -0.83
CA TYR A 42 0.11 13.10 -2.27
C TYR A 42 0.53 14.34 -3.07
N GLU A 43 0.03 15.52 -2.70
CA GLU A 43 0.41 16.79 -3.33
C GLU A 43 1.91 17.11 -3.12
N ASP A 44 2.43 16.88 -1.92
CA ASP A 44 3.86 17.01 -1.60
C ASP A 44 4.71 16.03 -2.43
N ALA A 45 4.27 14.77 -2.52
CA ALA A 45 4.96 13.74 -3.33
C ALA A 45 4.96 14.09 -4.82
N LEU A 46 3.86 14.64 -5.35
CA LEU A 46 3.78 15.08 -6.75
C LEU A 46 4.67 16.29 -7.03
N THR A 47 4.69 17.26 -6.12
CA THR A 47 5.62 18.40 -6.17
C THR A 47 7.07 17.89 -6.25
N LYS A 48 7.42 16.92 -5.39
CA LYS A 48 8.75 16.29 -5.39
C LYS A 48 9.07 15.58 -6.72
N LEU A 49 8.06 14.95 -7.34
CA LEU A 49 8.19 14.30 -8.65
C LEU A 49 8.28 15.30 -9.82
N GLY A 50 8.22 16.61 -9.56
CA GLY A 50 8.32 17.67 -10.56
C GLY A 50 7.01 17.91 -11.34
N VAL A 51 5.87 17.53 -10.77
CA VAL A 51 4.57 17.80 -11.39
C VAL A 51 4.24 19.29 -11.27
N PRO A 52 3.86 19.99 -12.37
CA PRO A 52 3.49 21.39 -12.33
C PRO A 52 2.30 21.67 -11.41
N ASP A 53 2.31 22.80 -10.69
CA ASP A 53 1.27 23.18 -9.72
C ASP A 53 -0.16 23.13 -10.28
N GLN A 54 -0.34 23.51 -11.55
CA GLN A 54 -1.63 23.48 -12.23
C GLN A 54 -2.21 22.05 -12.39
N ASP A 55 -1.36 21.03 -12.39
CA ASP A 55 -1.73 19.62 -12.58
C ASP A 55 -1.83 18.85 -11.26
N ILE A 56 -1.28 19.38 -10.16
CA ILE A 56 -1.19 18.70 -8.86
C ILE A 56 -2.55 18.16 -8.39
N GLN A 57 -3.63 18.93 -8.46
CA GLN A 57 -4.93 18.47 -7.97
C GLN A 57 -5.48 17.27 -8.76
N LYS A 58 -5.26 17.26 -10.07
CA LYS A 58 -5.69 16.16 -10.94
C LYS A 58 -4.83 14.93 -10.70
N GLU A 59 -3.51 15.11 -10.68
CA GLU A 59 -2.56 14.02 -10.47
C GLU A 59 -2.63 13.44 -9.06
N SER A 60 -3.01 14.23 -8.05
CA SER A 60 -3.23 13.76 -6.67
C SER A 60 -4.34 12.73 -6.60
N LYS A 61 -5.47 12.97 -7.29
CA LYS A 61 -6.54 11.97 -7.42
C LYS A 61 -6.08 10.74 -8.18
N ALA A 62 -5.30 10.92 -9.25
CA ALA A 62 -4.79 9.81 -10.04
C ALA A 62 -3.82 8.92 -9.22
N MET A 63 -2.91 9.54 -8.46
CA MET A 63 -1.97 8.90 -7.54
C MET A 63 -2.73 8.14 -6.45
N GLU A 64 -3.73 8.76 -5.81
CA GLU A 64 -4.57 8.09 -4.81
C GLU A 64 -5.18 6.80 -5.38
N GLN A 65 -5.73 6.85 -6.59
CA GLN A 65 -6.31 5.67 -7.23
C GLN A 65 -5.27 4.61 -7.62
N ARG A 66 -4.08 5.02 -8.08
CA ARG A 66 -2.98 4.09 -8.36
C ARG A 66 -2.53 3.36 -7.09
N ILE A 67 -2.36 4.09 -5.99
CA ILE A 67 -2.01 3.53 -4.68
C ILE A 67 -3.12 2.59 -4.19
N ARG A 68 -4.39 3.00 -4.26
CA ARG A 68 -5.51 2.14 -3.86
C ARG A 68 -5.53 0.83 -4.63
N ARG A 69 -5.30 0.86 -5.95
CA ARG A 69 -5.22 -0.34 -6.80
C ARG A 69 -4.03 -1.22 -6.42
N ALA A 70 -2.86 -0.64 -6.19
CA ALA A 70 -1.69 -1.41 -5.76
C ALA A 70 -1.92 -2.12 -4.43
N ILE A 71 -2.56 -1.45 -3.46
CA ILE A 71 -2.91 -2.05 -2.17
C ILE A 71 -3.93 -3.19 -2.36
N LEU A 72 -4.91 -3.05 -3.26
CA LEU A 72 -5.81 -4.15 -3.60
C LEU A 72 -5.08 -5.34 -4.20
N THR A 73 -4.13 -5.12 -5.12
CA THR A 73 -3.29 -6.18 -5.67
C THR A 73 -2.51 -6.91 -4.58
N ALA A 74 -1.97 -6.18 -3.60
CA ALA A 74 -1.29 -6.79 -2.48
C ALA A 74 -2.23 -7.63 -1.61
N MET A 75 -3.42 -7.11 -1.32
CA MET A 75 -4.43 -7.85 -0.56
C MET A 75 -4.84 -9.14 -1.29
N GLU A 76 -5.01 -9.08 -2.60
CA GLU A 76 -5.33 -10.25 -3.44
C GLU A 76 -4.21 -11.30 -3.39
N HIS A 77 -2.97 -10.87 -3.58
CA HIS A 77 -1.81 -11.74 -3.55
C HIS A 77 -1.66 -12.44 -2.20
N LEU A 78 -1.66 -11.67 -1.11
CA LEU A 78 -1.53 -12.21 0.24
C LEU A 78 -2.72 -13.10 0.61
N ALA A 79 -3.95 -12.70 0.30
CA ALA A 79 -5.10 -13.56 0.53
C ALA A 79 -5.02 -14.88 -0.25
N SER A 80 -4.46 -14.88 -1.46
CA SER A 80 -4.23 -16.10 -2.22
C SER A 80 -3.20 -17.01 -1.54
N LEU A 81 -2.09 -16.45 -1.04
CA LEU A 81 -1.10 -17.19 -0.27
C LEU A 81 -1.74 -17.80 0.99
N GLY A 82 -2.41 -16.98 1.81
CA GLY A 82 -3.05 -17.45 3.04
C GLY A 82 -4.21 -18.42 2.82
N ALA A 83 -4.91 -18.35 1.69
CA ALA A 83 -5.94 -19.31 1.31
C ALA A 83 -5.36 -20.70 1.02
N VAL A 84 -4.12 -20.76 0.53
CA VAL A 84 -3.36 -22.00 0.31
C VAL A 84 -2.74 -22.47 1.63
N ASP A 85 -1.98 -21.60 2.29
CA ASP A 85 -1.29 -21.87 3.55
C ASP A 85 -0.95 -20.55 4.28
N TYR A 86 -1.50 -20.36 5.49
CA TYR A 86 -1.29 -19.16 6.29
C TYR A 86 0.10 -19.10 6.97
N THR A 87 0.91 -20.15 6.85
CA THR A 87 2.28 -20.20 7.36
C THR A 87 3.32 -19.76 6.32
N ILE A 88 2.90 -19.34 5.13
CA ILE A 88 3.78 -18.74 4.12
C ILE A 88 4.33 -17.42 4.67
N ASP A 89 5.66 -17.28 4.66
CA ASP A 89 6.41 -16.16 5.26
C ASP A 89 5.85 -14.78 4.88
N GLU A 90 5.58 -14.55 3.59
CA GLU A 90 5.05 -13.26 3.13
C GLU A 90 3.65 -12.98 3.69
N PHE A 91 2.78 -14.00 3.77
CA PHE A 91 1.47 -13.84 4.36
C PHE A 91 1.57 -13.56 5.87
N GLU A 92 2.28 -14.43 6.61
CA GLU A 92 2.43 -14.32 8.05
C GLU A 92 3.07 -12.98 8.45
N TYR A 93 3.99 -12.49 7.64
CA TYR A 93 4.63 -11.20 7.88
C TYR A 93 3.71 -10.02 7.50
N TYR A 94 3.30 -9.91 6.24
CA TYR A 94 2.68 -8.69 5.73
C TYR A 94 1.19 -8.56 6.06
N ALA A 95 0.42 -9.65 5.98
CA ALA A 95 -1.03 -9.61 6.13
C ALA A 95 -1.50 -8.99 7.46
N PRO A 96 -1.04 -9.48 8.64
CA PRO A 96 -1.51 -8.95 9.93
C PRO A 96 -0.98 -7.53 10.23
N ARG A 97 0.18 -7.15 9.67
CA ARG A 97 0.81 -5.85 9.92
C ARG A 97 0.18 -4.74 9.09
N PHE A 98 0.06 -4.94 7.78
CA PHE A 98 -0.31 -3.89 6.83
C PHE A 98 -1.82 -3.74 6.64
N PHE A 99 -2.60 -4.81 6.84
CA PHE A 99 -3.99 -4.87 6.38
C PHE A 99 -4.97 -5.11 7.53
N ASP A 100 -6.25 -4.85 7.27
CA ASP A 100 -7.30 -5.27 8.20
C ASP A 100 -7.52 -6.78 8.04
N PHE A 101 -7.40 -7.51 9.15
CA PHE A 101 -7.56 -8.96 9.15
C PHE A 101 -8.95 -9.39 8.67
N GLN A 102 -10.00 -8.62 8.96
CA GLN A 102 -11.36 -8.94 8.51
C GLN A 102 -11.45 -8.92 6.98
N GLU A 103 -10.82 -7.94 6.34
CA GLU A 103 -10.83 -7.77 4.89
C GLU A 103 -9.99 -8.85 4.19
N ILE A 104 -8.80 -9.16 4.71
CA ILE A 104 -7.96 -10.26 4.20
C ILE A 104 -8.64 -11.61 4.38
N SER A 105 -9.19 -11.89 5.56
CA SER A 105 -9.88 -13.16 5.85
C SER A 105 -11.14 -13.34 5.01
N LEU A 106 -11.90 -12.26 4.78
CA LEU A 106 -13.04 -12.28 3.87
C LEU A 106 -12.58 -12.66 2.47
N ARG A 107 -11.47 -12.10 2.00
CA ARG A 107 -10.95 -12.41 0.67
C ARG A 107 -10.42 -13.83 0.56
N MET A 108 -9.67 -14.32 1.55
CA MET A 108 -9.22 -15.72 1.61
C MET A 108 -10.40 -16.68 1.48
N LYS A 109 -11.48 -16.44 2.25
CA LYS A 109 -12.70 -17.25 2.20
C LYS A 109 -13.36 -17.25 0.82
N GLN A 110 -13.47 -16.07 0.19
CA GLN A 110 -14.03 -15.96 -1.17
C GLN A 110 -13.20 -16.75 -2.20
N ILE A 111 -11.87 -16.77 -2.07
CA ILE A 111 -10.98 -17.55 -2.94
C ILE A 111 -11.21 -19.05 -2.73
N GLN A 112 -11.24 -19.50 -1.47
CA GLN A 112 -11.43 -20.92 -1.11
C GLN A 112 -12.82 -21.47 -1.52
N GLU A 113 -13.86 -20.64 -1.43
CA GLU A 113 -15.24 -21.02 -1.75
C GLU A 113 -15.59 -20.76 -3.23
N GLU A 114 -14.64 -20.31 -4.06
CA GLU A 114 -14.84 -19.94 -5.47
C GLU A 114 -16.02 -18.97 -5.68
N ILE A 115 -16.21 -18.03 -4.76
CA ILE A 115 -17.32 -17.07 -4.82
C ILE A 115 -16.96 -15.93 -5.78
N TYR A 116 -17.66 -15.88 -6.92
CA TYR A 116 -17.49 -14.86 -7.95
C TYR A 116 -18.30 -13.57 -7.71
N ASP A 117 -19.29 -13.60 -6.80
CA ASP A 117 -20.04 -12.40 -6.39
C ASP A 117 -19.29 -11.69 -5.25
N ILE A 118 -18.26 -10.94 -5.66
CA ILE A 118 -17.22 -10.41 -4.77
C ILE A 118 -17.74 -9.17 -4.06
N LYS A 119 -17.95 -9.27 -2.74
CA LYS A 119 -18.08 -8.07 -1.90
C LYS A 119 -16.80 -7.24 -2.05
N PRO A 120 -16.91 -5.92 -2.31
CA PRO A 120 -15.74 -5.08 -2.48
C PRO A 120 -14.95 -5.03 -1.18
N ILE A 121 -13.67 -5.42 -1.27
CA ILE A 121 -12.71 -5.30 -0.18
C ILE A 121 -12.45 -3.82 0.12
N LYS A 122 -12.48 -3.45 1.39
CA LYS A 122 -12.14 -2.09 1.82
C LYS A 122 -10.63 -1.94 1.94
N VAL A 123 -10.15 -0.84 1.41
CA VAL A 123 -8.72 -0.48 1.44
C VAL A 123 -8.51 0.61 2.48
N ASN A 124 -7.50 0.44 3.32
CA ASN A 124 -7.03 1.48 4.23
C ASN A 124 -5.63 1.98 3.82
N SER A 125 -5.59 2.90 2.86
CA SER A 125 -4.33 3.46 2.35
C SER A 125 -3.52 4.16 3.44
N LYS A 126 -4.17 4.78 4.42
CA LYS A 126 -3.50 5.44 5.55
C LYS A 126 -2.73 4.43 6.39
N LYS A 127 -3.37 3.31 6.78
CA LYS A 127 -2.72 2.23 7.54
C LYS A 127 -1.54 1.68 6.75
N PHE A 128 -1.74 1.34 5.48
CA PHE A 128 -0.70 0.78 4.62
C PHE A 128 0.54 1.69 4.55
N LEU A 129 0.35 2.97 4.21
CA LEU A 129 1.46 3.93 4.10
C LEU A 129 2.13 4.18 5.45
N HIS A 130 1.37 4.17 6.56
CA HIS A 130 1.92 4.35 7.89
C HIS A 130 2.82 3.20 8.30
N VAL A 131 2.34 1.95 8.17
CA VAL A 131 3.13 0.76 8.52
C VAL A 131 4.39 0.69 7.65
N LEU A 132 4.28 0.95 6.35
CA LEU A 132 5.43 0.98 5.45
C LEU A 132 6.49 1.99 5.89
N TYR A 133 6.06 3.20 6.24
CA TYR A 133 6.96 4.24 6.71
C TYR A 133 7.64 3.86 8.03
N MET A 134 6.90 3.26 8.98
CA MET A 134 7.46 2.79 10.24
C MET A 134 8.54 1.72 10.02
N GLU A 135 8.31 0.75 9.14
CA GLU A 135 9.34 -0.26 8.82
C GLU A 135 10.59 0.36 8.20
N ILE A 136 10.45 1.38 7.34
CA ILE A 136 11.60 2.09 6.75
C ILE A 136 12.40 2.84 7.82
N VAL A 137 11.73 3.44 8.80
CA VAL A 137 12.39 4.17 9.89
C VAL A 137 13.09 3.20 10.85
N GLU A 138 12.50 2.05 11.13
CA GLU A 138 13.09 1.03 12.00
C GLU A 138 14.33 0.38 11.38
N GLU A 139 14.30 0.03 10.09
CA GLU A 139 15.45 -0.59 9.40
C GLU A 139 16.65 0.36 9.19
N ARG A 140 16.47 1.68 9.42
CA ARG A 140 17.54 2.69 9.32
C ARG A 140 18.21 3.02 10.66
N LYS A 141 17.71 2.47 11.77
CA LYS A 141 18.33 2.59 13.10
C LYS A 141 19.46 1.57 13.26
#